data_AF-A0A060XXE2-F1
#
_entry.id   AF-A0A060XXE2-F1
#
_cell.length_a   1.000
_cell.length_b   1.000
_cell.length_c   1.000
_cell.angle_alpha   90.00
_cell.angle_beta   90.00
_cell.angle_gamma   90.00
#
_symmetry.space_group_name_H-M   'P 1'
#
loop_
_entity.id
_entity.type
_entity.pdbx_description
1 polymer ?
#
loop_
_entity_poly.entity_id
_entity_poly.type
_entity_poly.pdbx_seq_one_letter_code
_entity_poly.pdbx_strand_id
1 'polypeptide(L)'
;MPGLDSSPSVDKTVENIGRLPPDLLAETCQQILSHLQGQVRGVDSAEISDKFQRAGIRLDQEALQEVVQFLFLTFRSTEKNNLSADVLVARLGEGSSKWSKAALQVLHRLWSDQGALVNTHQESQAMLSIGQLVDMQWKLGMAVSSDTCRSLNSPHVSLLLKIADTSGQISQRSFEMTIAQFQNFYRQFKEMAAVLETV
;
A
#
# COMPACT_ATOMS: atom_id res chain seq x y z
N MET A 1 -16.48 -11.76 -12.03
CA MET A 1 -16.79 -10.68 -11.06
C MET A 1 -16.92 -11.34 -9.69
N PRO A 2 -16.10 -11.02 -8.68
CA PRO A 2 -16.30 -11.56 -7.35
C PRO A 2 -17.41 -10.74 -6.67
N GLY A 3 -18.44 -11.45 -6.19
CA GLY A 3 -19.58 -10.86 -5.49
C GLY A 3 -19.18 -10.26 -4.16
N LEU A 4 -19.85 -9.16 -3.78
CA LEU A 4 -19.95 -8.73 -2.40
C LEU A 4 -20.85 -9.71 -1.64
N ASP A 5 -20.36 -10.90 -1.36
CA ASP A 5 -20.91 -11.69 -0.27
C ASP A 5 -20.25 -11.15 1.02
N SER A 6 -21.07 -10.65 1.96
CA SER A 6 -20.57 -10.19 3.26
C SER A 6 -19.84 -11.34 3.95
N SER A 7 -18.51 -11.33 3.83
CA SER A 7 -17.66 -12.23 4.58
C SER A 7 -17.49 -11.66 5.99
N PRO A 8 -17.39 -12.51 7.03
CA PRO A 8 -17.21 -12.05 8.41
C PRO A 8 -15.96 -11.17 8.61
N SER A 9 -15.00 -11.22 7.68
CA SER A 9 -13.81 -10.34 7.64
C SER A 9 -14.15 -8.90 7.22
N VAL A 10 -15.06 -8.70 6.26
CA VAL A 10 -15.47 -7.36 5.82
C VAL A 10 -16.27 -6.65 6.91
N ASP A 11 -17.22 -7.34 7.54
CA ASP A 11 -18.00 -6.74 8.64
C ASP A 11 -17.14 -6.35 9.83
N LYS A 12 -16.11 -7.15 10.17
CA LYS A 12 -15.12 -6.81 11.20
C LYS A 12 -14.30 -5.58 10.81
N THR A 13 -13.90 -5.48 9.55
CA THR A 13 -13.17 -4.32 9.01
C THR A 13 -14.02 -3.05 9.06
N VAL A 14 -15.30 -3.14 8.65
CA VAL A 14 -16.25 -2.01 8.72
C VAL A 14 -16.50 -1.58 10.15
N GLU A 15 -16.63 -2.53 11.09
CA GLU A 15 -16.77 -2.21 12.51
C GLU A 15 -15.52 -1.51 13.07
N ASN A 16 -14.33 -1.95 12.67
CA ASN A 16 -13.07 -1.28 13.02
C ASN A 16 -13.05 0.16 12.49
N ILE A 17 -13.43 0.37 11.22
CA ILE A 17 -13.55 1.72 10.62
C ILE A 17 -14.56 2.57 11.41
N GLY A 18 -15.71 2.00 11.76
CA GLY A 18 -16.76 2.69 12.49
C GLY A 18 -16.36 3.16 13.90
N ARG A 19 -15.36 2.51 14.51
CA ARG A 19 -14.81 2.86 15.82
C ARG A 19 -13.72 3.94 15.77
N LEU A 20 -13.19 4.26 14.58
CA LEU A 20 -12.18 5.29 14.43
C LEU A 20 -12.77 6.69 14.64
N PRO A 21 -12.07 7.59 15.35
CA PRO A 21 -12.40 9.00 15.38
C PRO A 21 -12.46 9.59 13.97
N PRO A 22 -13.43 10.48 13.67
CA PRO A 22 -13.58 11.06 12.34
C PRO A 22 -12.30 11.72 11.80
N ASP A 23 -11.54 12.38 12.66
CA ASP A 23 -10.31 13.08 12.27
C ASP A 23 -9.22 12.10 11.81
N LEU A 24 -9.02 11.00 12.54
CA LEU A 24 -8.03 9.97 12.20
C LEU A 24 -8.44 9.16 10.97
N LEU A 25 -9.74 8.88 10.82
CA LEU A 25 -10.27 8.27 9.62
C LEU A 25 -10.08 9.20 8.41
N ALA A 26 -10.31 10.51 8.59
CA ALA A 26 -10.14 11.48 7.54
C ALA A 26 -8.68 11.59 7.08
N GLU A 27 -7.73 11.64 8.03
CA GLU A 27 -6.29 11.62 7.72
C GLU A 27 -5.88 10.35 6.96
N THR A 28 -6.36 9.18 7.39
CA THR A 28 -6.08 7.91 6.73
C THR A 28 -6.61 7.90 5.29
N CYS A 29 -7.85 8.34 5.10
CA CYS A 29 -8.46 8.45 3.78
C CYS A 29 -7.72 9.46 2.89
N GLN A 30 -7.25 10.58 3.47
CA GLN A 30 -6.49 11.59 2.75
C GLN A 30 -5.14 11.05 2.27
N GLN A 31 -4.40 10.30 3.09
CA GLN A 31 -3.16 9.67 2.64
C GLN A 31 -3.39 8.69 1.48
N ILE A 32 -4.47 7.90 1.55
CA ILE A 32 -4.87 6.98 0.48
C ILE A 32 -5.23 7.75 -0.80
N LEU A 33 -6.02 8.82 -0.70
CA LEU A 33 -6.42 9.63 -1.85
C LEU A 33 -5.23 10.37 -2.48
N SER A 34 -4.31 10.92 -1.67
CA SER A 34 -3.06 11.51 -2.17
C SER A 34 -2.17 10.49 -2.88
N HIS A 35 -2.14 9.24 -2.41
CA HIS A 35 -1.46 8.16 -3.13
C HIS A 35 -2.15 7.85 -4.47
N LEU A 36 -3.48 7.72 -4.49
CA LEU A 36 -4.26 7.50 -5.72
C LEU A 36 -4.11 8.65 -6.73
N GLN A 37 -3.95 9.89 -6.26
CA GLN A 37 -3.65 11.07 -7.08
C GLN A 37 -2.19 11.13 -7.57
N GLY A 38 -1.34 10.18 -7.17
CA GLY A 38 0.08 10.16 -7.52
C GLY A 38 0.96 11.17 -6.79
N GLN A 39 0.41 11.90 -5.80
CA GLN A 39 1.16 12.89 -5.02
C GLN A 39 2.17 12.23 -4.07
N VAL A 40 1.88 11.00 -3.63
CA VAL A 40 2.71 10.24 -2.70
C VAL A 40 2.95 8.83 -3.26
N ARG A 41 4.18 8.31 -3.08
CA ARG A 41 4.60 7.00 -3.63
C ARG A 41 3.94 5.79 -2.95
N GLY A 42 3.29 5.98 -1.80
CA GLY A 42 2.63 4.91 -1.05
C GLY A 42 1.96 5.44 0.21
N VAL A 43 1.26 4.54 0.91
CA VAL A 43 0.61 4.77 2.19
C VAL A 43 1.51 4.22 3.29
N ASP A 44 1.98 5.08 4.19
CA ASP A 44 2.84 4.67 5.31
C ASP A 44 2.00 4.13 6.47
N SER A 45 1.77 2.81 6.45
CA SER A 45 1.04 2.12 7.51
C SER A 45 1.72 2.22 8.89
N ALA A 46 3.04 2.43 8.95
CA ALA A 46 3.73 2.61 10.23
C ALA A 46 3.42 3.99 10.83
N GLU A 47 3.37 5.03 10.00
CA GLU A 47 2.95 6.38 10.42
C GLU A 47 1.49 6.38 10.90
N ILE A 48 0.59 5.72 10.17
CA ILE A 48 -0.82 5.61 10.58
C ILE A 48 -0.94 4.84 11.91
N SER A 49 -0.19 3.75 12.07
CA SER A 49 -0.17 2.96 13.31
C SER A 49 0.30 3.80 14.50
N ASP A 50 1.38 4.55 14.35
CA ASP A 50 1.90 5.44 15.41
C ASP A 50 0.87 6.51 15.81
N LYS A 51 0.18 7.12 14.85
CA LYS A 51 -0.90 8.09 15.12
C LYS A 51 -2.06 7.46 15.88
N PHE A 52 -2.48 6.26 15.49
CA PHE A 52 -3.56 5.54 16.19
C PHE A 52 -3.17 5.21 17.63
N GLN A 53 -1.92 4.77 17.84
CA GLN A 53 -1.40 4.49 19.18
C GLN A 53 -1.34 5.75 20.05
N ARG A 54 -0.89 6.89 19.51
CA ARG A 54 -0.88 8.18 20.22
C ARG A 54 -2.27 8.65 20.62
N ALA A 55 -3.29 8.33 19.81
CA ALA A 55 -4.69 8.60 20.13
C ALA A 55 -5.34 7.54 21.06
N GLY A 56 -4.58 6.54 21.52
CA GLY A 56 -5.07 5.49 22.41
C GLY A 56 -5.87 4.38 21.71
N ILE A 57 -5.84 4.31 20.38
CA ILE A 57 -6.55 3.29 19.60
C ILE A 57 -5.67 2.05 19.47
N ARG A 58 -6.21 0.92 19.93
CA ARG A 58 -5.56 -0.39 19.80
C ARG A 58 -6.12 -1.10 18.57
N LEU A 59 -5.47 -0.90 17.44
CA LEU A 59 -5.69 -1.69 16.23
C LEU A 59 -4.42 -2.51 16.00
N ASP A 60 -4.56 -3.83 15.82
CA ASP A 60 -3.42 -4.66 15.43
C ASP A 60 -2.99 -4.35 13.99
N GLN A 61 -1.78 -4.78 13.63
CA GLN A 61 -1.20 -4.47 12.32
C GLN A 61 -1.99 -5.11 11.17
N GLU A 62 -2.56 -6.30 11.39
CA GLU A 62 -3.34 -7.01 10.38
C GLU A 62 -4.66 -6.28 10.09
N ALA A 63 -5.41 -5.91 11.14
CA ALA A 63 -6.62 -5.12 11.05
C ALA A 63 -6.36 -3.73 10.45
N LEU A 64 -5.23 -3.10 10.75
CA LEU A 64 -4.86 -1.83 10.11
C LEU A 64 -4.66 -2.00 8.60
N GLN A 65 -3.97 -3.06 8.19
CA GLN A 65 -3.78 -3.37 6.77
C GLN A 65 -5.12 -3.67 6.08
N GLU A 66 -6.00 -4.45 6.71
CA GLU A 66 -7.35 -4.72 6.20
C GLU A 66 -8.15 -3.42 6.00
N VAL A 67 -8.11 -2.50 6.98
CA VAL A 67 -8.77 -1.19 6.90
C VAL A 67 -8.22 -0.35 5.75
N VAL A 68 -6.90 -0.19 5.66
CA VAL A 68 -6.25 0.59 4.60
C VAL A 68 -6.55 0.01 3.22
N GLN A 69 -6.43 -1.32 3.08
CA GLN A 69 -6.69 -2.01 1.83
C GLN A 69 -8.15 -1.90 1.41
N PHE A 70 -9.09 -2.06 2.35
CA PHE A 70 -10.52 -1.92 2.09
C PHE A 70 -10.86 -0.51 1.61
N LEU A 71 -10.37 0.54 2.29
CA LEU A 71 -10.60 1.92 1.92
C LEU A 71 -9.98 2.26 0.55
N PHE A 72 -8.75 1.81 0.31
CA PHE A 72 -8.07 1.95 -0.97
C PHE A 72 -8.88 1.33 -2.12
N LEU A 73 -9.30 0.08 -1.97
CA LEU A 73 -10.08 -0.64 -2.98
C LEU A 73 -11.45 0.03 -3.20
N THR A 74 -12.05 0.54 -2.14
CA THR A 74 -13.32 1.27 -2.21
C THR A 74 -13.17 2.53 -3.07
N PHE A 75 -12.20 3.40 -2.77
CA PHE A 75 -11.98 4.61 -3.56
C PHE A 75 -11.59 4.30 -5.00
N ARG A 76 -10.71 3.32 -5.22
CA ARG A 76 -10.33 2.88 -6.56
C ARG A 76 -11.50 2.31 -7.36
N SER A 77 -12.40 1.56 -6.73
CA SER A 77 -13.61 1.05 -7.37
C SER A 77 -14.59 2.18 -7.70
N THR A 78 -14.66 3.19 -6.83
CA THR A 78 -15.52 4.36 -7.00
C THR A 78 -15.06 5.22 -8.18
N GLU A 79 -13.75 5.42 -8.27
CA GLU A 79 -13.08 6.06 -9.41
C GLU A 79 -13.37 5.30 -10.72
N LYS A 80 -13.01 4.00 -10.77
CA LYS A 80 -13.14 3.19 -11.98
C LYS A 80 -14.57 3.16 -12.54
N ASN A 81 -15.57 3.27 -11.68
CA ASN A 81 -16.98 3.26 -12.04
C ASN A 81 -17.58 4.67 -12.18
N ASN A 82 -16.77 5.74 -12.05
CA ASN A 82 -17.18 7.15 -12.08
C ASN A 82 -18.38 7.46 -11.16
N LEU A 83 -18.36 6.93 -9.93
CA LEU A 83 -19.46 7.08 -8.98
C LEU A 83 -19.36 8.41 -8.20
N SER A 84 -20.52 9.03 -7.93
CA SER A 84 -20.62 10.17 -7.02
C SER A 84 -20.48 9.75 -5.55
N ALA A 85 -20.22 10.72 -4.68
CA ALA A 85 -20.14 10.51 -3.23
C ALA A 85 -21.43 9.94 -2.63
N ASP A 86 -22.59 10.36 -3.15
CA ASP A 86 -23.90 9.85 -2.70
C ASP A 86 -24.06 8.36 -3.03
N VAL A 87 -23.68 7.97 -4.24
CA VAL A 87 -23.76 6.57 -4.70
C VAL A 87 -22.75 5.69 -3.96
N LEU A 88 -21.56 6.23 -3.65
CA LEU A 88 -20.56 5.55 -2.83
C LEU A 88 -21.12 5.19 -1.44
N VAL A 89 -21.64 6.18 -0.73
CA VAL A 89 -22.15 5.99 0.64
C VAL A 89 -23.37 5.07 0.66
N ALA A 90 -24.26 5.19 -0.33
CA ALA A 90 -25.40 4.29 -0.48
C ALA A 90 -24.95 2.83 -0.62
N ARG A 91 -23.98 2.55 -1.51
CA ARG A 91 -23.43 1.20 -1.69
C ARG A 91 -22.74 0.66 -0.45
N LEU A 92 -21.98 1.49 0.26
CA LEU A 92 -21.32 1.08 1.50
C LEU A 92 -22.33 0.74 2.60
N GLY A 93 -23.39 1.56 2.73
CA GLY A 93 -24.48 1.32 3.69
C GLY A 93 -25.33 0.10 3.36
N GLU A 94 -25.56 -0.19 2.07
CA GLU A 94 -26.21 -1.43 1.62
C GLU A 94 -25.32 -2.66 1.88
N GLY A 95 -24.00 -2.52 1.74
CA GLY A 95 -23.04 -3.61 1.90
C GLY A 95 -22.80 -4.06 3.35
N SER A 96 -22.98 -3.17 4.34
CA SER A 96 -22.91 -3.54 5.75
C SER A 96 -23.71 -2.60 6.65
N SER A 97 -24.47 -3.17 7.58
CA SER A 97 -25.19 -2.41 8.61
C SER A 97 -24.30 -1.90 9.75
N LYS A 98 -23.00 -2.27 9.76
CA LYS A 98 -22.05 -1.92 10.83
C LYS A 98 -21.40 -0.54 10.66
N TRP A 99 -21.65 0.12 9.53
CA TRP A 99 -21.13 1.46 9.27
C TRP A 99 -21.64 2.47 10.30
N SER A 100 -20.72 3.24 10.87
CA SER A 100 -21.11 4.42 11.65
C SER A 100 -21.47 5.57 10.71
N LYS A 101 -22.49 6.36 11.08
CA LYS A 101 -22.89 7.56 10.31
C LYS A 101 -21.73 8.54 10.15
N ALA A 102 -20.91 8.69 11.20
CA ALA A 102 -19.75 9.56 11.17
C ALA A 102 -18.71 9.11 10.14
N ALA A 103 -18.43 7.80 10.06
CA ALA A 103 -17.49 7.27 9.08
C ALA A 103 -17.99 7.48 7.64
N LEU A 104 -19.27 7.21 7.38
CA LEU A 104 -19.88 7.45 6.06
C LEU A 104 -19.84 8.94 5.66
N GLN A 105 -20.06 9.86 6.62
CA GLN A 105 -19.94 11.30 6.37
C GLN A 105 -18.52 11.73 6.01
N VAL A 106 -17.50 11.16 6.67
CA VAL A 106 -16.08 11.42 6.32
C VAL A 106 -15.79 10.95 4.89
N LEU A 107 -16.22 9.74 4.54
CA LEU A 107 -16.03 9.18 3.18
C LEU A 107 -16.76 10.01 2.11
N HIS A 108 -18.00 10.42 2.39
CA HIS A 108 -18.77 11.30 1.50
C HIS A 108 -18.02 12.59 1.19
N ARG A 109 -17.62 13.29 2.27
CA ARG A 109 -16.97 14.59 2.17
C ARG A 109 -15.65 14.49 1.41
N LEU A 110 -14.79 13.55 1.80
CA LEU A 110 -13.47 13.44 1.18
C LEU A 110 -13.57 13.01 -0.29
N TRP A 111 -14.49 12.11 -0.63
CA TRP A 111 -14.71 11.74 -2.02
C TRP A 111 -15.30 12.89 -2.84
N SER A 112 -16.24 13.65 -2.29
CA SER A 112 -16.81 14.83 -2.95
C SER A 112 -15.74 15.89 -3.21
N ASP A 113 -14.84 16.11 -2.25
CA ASP A 113 -13.80 17.14 -2.33
C ASP A 113 -12.63 16.73 -3.24
N GLN A 114 -12.23 15.45 -3.23
CA GLN A 114 -10.97 15.00 -3.84
C GLN A 114 -11.14 13.97 -4.96
N GLY A 115 -12.34 13.39 -5.15
CA GLY A 115 -12.58 12.30 -6.11
C GLY A 115 -12.31 12.71 -7.56
N ALA A 116 -12.64 13.95 -7.93
CA ALA A 116 -12.38 14.47 -9.28
C ALA A 116 -10.88 14.55 -9.63
N LEU A 117 -10.01 14.76 -8.63
CA LEU A 117 -8.56 14.84 -8.81
C LEU A 117 -7.91 13.46 -8.99
N VAL A 118 -8.58 12.39 -8.52
CA VAL A 118 -8.11 11.02 -8.70
C VAL A 118 -8.26 10.59 -10.18
N ASN A 119 -9.38 10.95 -10.81
CA ASN A 119 -9.68 10.61 -12.21
C ASN A 119 -8.61 11.09 -13.21
N THR A 120 -7.94 12.21 -12.93
CA THR A 120 -6.96 12.82 -13.84
C THR A 120 -5.60 12.10 -13.88
N HIS A 121 -5.29 11.22 -12.91
CA HIS A 121 -3.96 10.62 -12.78
C HIS A 121 -3.90 9.13 -13.21
N GLN A 122 -5.04 8.44 -13.28
CA GLN A 122 -5.10 6.98 -13.49
C GLN A 122 -4.78 6.54 -14.93
N GLU A 123 -5.08 7.36 -15.95
CA GLU A 123 -4.87 6.99 -17.37
C GLU A 123 -3.39 6.70 -17.70
N SER A 124 -2.45 7.24 -16.91
CA SER A 124 -1.00 6.97 -17.06
C SER A 124 -0.48 5.80 -16.19
N GLN A 125 -1.19 5.41 -15.11
CA GLN A 125 -0.71 4.39 -14.15
C GLN A 125 -1.19 2.97 -14.44
N ALA A 126 -2.20 2.77 -15.29
CA ALA A 126 -2.77 1.45 -15.58
C ALA A 126 -1.76 0.43 -16.14
N MET A 127 -0.62 0.89 -16.68
CA MET A 127 0.40 0.05 -17.30
C MET A 127 1.38 -0.62 -16.31
N LEU A 128 1.36 -0.29 -15.00
CA LEU A 128 2.39 -0.69 -14.02
C LEU A 128 1.85 -1.54 -12.84
N SER A 129 0.82 -2.36 -13.05
CA SER A 129 0.08 -3.07 -11.98
C SER A 129 0.84 -4.19 -11.22
N ILE A 130 2.17 -4.16 -11.14
CA ILE A 130 2.99 -5.19 -10.47
C ILE A 130 3.64 -4.68 -9.16
N GLY A 131 3.54 -3.37 -8.88
CA GLY A 131 4.19 -2.71 -7.74
C GLY A 131 5.43 -1.94 -8.17
N GLN A 132 5.76 -0.88 -7.43
CA GLN A 132 6.82 0.06 -7.76
C GLN A 132 7.99 -0.06 -6.78
N LEU A 133 9.22 -0.12 -7.30
CA LEU A 133 10.41 -0.03 -6.48
C LEU A 133 10.57 1.42 -5.99
N VAL A 134 10.43 1.63 -4.69
CA VAL A 134 10.45 2.97 -4.04
C VAL A 134 11.87 3.35 -3.64
N ASP A 135 12.62 2.39 -3.09
CA ASP A 135 13.96 2.58 -2.54
C ASP A 135 14.77 1.29 -2.67
N MET A 136 16.09 1.42 -2.85
CA MET A 136 17.03 0.31 -2.91
C MET A 136 18.28 0.68 -2.11
N GLN A 137 18.54 -0.10 -1.07
CA GLN A 137 19.72 0.01 -0.23
C GLN A 137 20.57 -1.25 -0.37
N TRP A 138 21.88 -1.10 -0.24
CA TRP A 138 22.80 -2.22 -0.33
C TRP A 138 23.96 -2.06 0.65
N LYS A 139 24.57 -3.19 1.00
CA LYS A 139 25.81 -3.25 1.78
C LYS A 139 26.70 -4.39 1.27
N LEU A 140 28.02 -4.19 1.36
CA LEU A 140 29.03 -5.23 1.14
C LEU A 140 29.48 -5.76 2.50
N GLY A 141 29.37 -7.07 2.70
CA GLY A 141 29.75 -7.78 3.91
C GLY A 141 30.78 -8.88 3.64
N MET A 142 31.39 -9.38 4.72
CA MET A 142 32.28 -10.54 4.68
C MET A 142 31.79 -11.55 5.70
N ALA A 143 31.46 -12.75 5.25
CA ALA A 143 31.08 -13.84 6.11
C ALA A 143 32.34 -14.61 6.51
N VAL A 144 32.70 -14.59 7.79
CA VAL A 144 33.98 -15.13 8.29
C VAL A 144 33.90 -16.60 8.65
N SER A 145 32.78 -17.04 9.26
CA SER A 145 32.58 -18.41 9.72
C SER A 145 31.09 -18.74 9.86
N SER A 146 30.74 -20.02 9.76
CA SER A 146 29.45 -20.59 10.12
C SER A 146 29.62 -21.89 10.92
N ASP A 147 28.53 -22.39 11.50
CA ASP A 147 28.50 -23.68 12.22
C ASP A 147 28.90 -24.87 11.32
N THR A 148 28.70 -24.72 10.01
CA THR A 148 29.02 -25.72 8.98
C THR A 148 30.35 -25.45 8.27
N CYS A 149 30.92 -24.24 8.38
CA CYS A 149 32.15 -23.84 7.70
C CYS A 149 32.90 -22.77 8.51
N ARG A 150 33.90 -23.18 9.29
CA ARG A 150 34.68 -22.28 10.16
C ARG A 150 35.57 -21.28 9.40
N SER A 151 35.84 -21.53 8.12
CA SER A 151 36.70 -20.70 7.27
C SER A 151 35.97 -20.27 6.01
N LEU A 152 34.84 -19.59 6.18
CA LEU A 152 34.01 -19.17 5.05
C LEU A 152 34.69 -18.04 4.27
N ASN A 153 35.18 -17.01 4.99
CA ASN A 153 35.87 -15.82 4.47
C ASN A 153 35.37 -15.35 3.09
N SER A 154 34.05 -15.26 2.94
CA SER A 154 33.41 -15.06 1.65
C SER A 154 32.69 -13.71 1.63
N PRO A 155 33.04 -12.79 0.71
CA PRO A 155 32.34 -11.53 0.56
C PRO A 155 30.96 -11.76 -0.06
N HIS A 156 29.97 -11.02 0.42
CA HIS A 156 28.60 -11.05 -0.08
C HIS A 156 28.02 -9.63 -0.13
N VAL A 157 27.03 -9.44 -0.99
CA VAL A 157 26.24 -8.22 -1.04
C VAL A 157 24.86 -8.52 -0.46
N SER A 158 24.39 -7.71 0.48
CA SER A 158 23.00 -7.75 0.94
C SER A 158 22.26 -6.56 0.34
N LEU A 159 21.09 -6.80 -0.25
CA LEU A 159 20.19 -5.78 -0.76
C LEU A 159 18.95 -5.70 0.12
N LEU A 160 18.42 -4.49 0.28
CA LEU A 160 17.11 -4.20 0.86
C LEU A 160 16.32 -3.36 -0.14
N LEU A 161 15.18 -3.89 -0.57
CA LEU A 161 14.25 -3.25 -1.50
C LEU A 161 13.01 -2.80 -0.73
N LYS A 162 12.58 -1.56 -0.96
CA LYS A 162 11.25 -1.08 -0.55
C LYS A 162 10.36 -1.04 -1.77
N ILE A 163 9.25 -1.78 -1.74
CA ILE A 163 8.32 -1.93 -2.85
C ILE A 163 6.95 -1.45 -2.40
N ALA A 164 6.38 -0.49 -3.11
CA ALA A 164 4.97 -0.10 -2.97
C ALA A 164 4.13 -1.00 -3.86
N ASP A 165 3.20 -1.76 -3.29
CA ASP A 165 2.28 -2.55 -4.09
C ASP A 165 1.17 -1.70 -4.72
N THR A 166 0.28 -2.34 -5.48
CA THR A 166 -0.83 -1.65 -6.15
C THR A 166 -1.92 -1.15 -5.21
N SER A 167 -1.85 -1.50 -3.93
CA SER A 167 -2.68 -0.94 -2.84
C SER A 167 -2.01 0.23 -2.13
N GLY A 168 -0.80 0.61 -2.55
CA GLY A 168 0.01 1.64 -1.92
C GLY A 168 0.76 1.17 -0.68
N GLN A 169 0.61 -0.09 -0.27
CA GLN A 169 1.32 -0.62 0.89
C GLN A 169 2.80 -0.77 0.57
N ILE A 170 3.65 -0.20 1.42
CA ILE A 170 5.10 -0.33 1.29
C ILE A 170 5.56 -1.56 2.07
N SER A 171 6.16 -2.51 1.35
CA SER A 171 6.77 -3.71 1.93
C SER A 171 8.29 -3.68 1.73
N GLN A 172 9.01 -4.32 2.64
CA GLN A 172 10.46 -4.46 2.56
C GLN A 172 10.84 -5.91 2.26
N ARG A 173 11.76 -6.10 1.32
CA ARG A 173 12.31 -7.41 0.95
C ARG A 173 13.83 -7.33 0.95
N SER A 174 14.48 -8.31 1.57
CA SER A 174 15.93 -8.37 1.64
C SER A 174 16.44 -9.72 1.17
N PHE A 175 17.59 -9.72 0.51
CA PHE A 175 18.26 -10.93 0.07
C PHE A 175 19.77 -10.71 -0.03
N GLU A 176 20.50 -11.81 0.00
CA GLU A 176 21.96 -11.83 -0.08
C GLU A 176 22.42 -12.59 -1.31
N MET A 177 23.56 -12.17 -1.84
CA MET A 177 24.15 -12.78 -3.02
C MET A 177 25.67 -12.74 -2.95
N THR A 178 26.29 -13.73 -3.58
CA THR A 178 27.74 -13.73 -3.80
C THR A 178 28.14 -12.59 -4.75
N ILE A 179 29.43 -12.23 -4.76
CA ILE A 179 29.95 -11.20 -5.67
C ILE A 179 29.67 -11.55 -7.14
N ALA A 180 29.83 -12.82 -7.52
CA ALA A 180 29.56 -13.27 -8.89
C ALA A 180 28.08 -13.12 -9.28
N GLN A 181 27.17 -13.46 -8.37
CA GLN A 181 25.73 -13.26 -8.57
C GLN A 181 25.38 -11.77 -8.70
N PHE A 182 26.00 -10.90 -7.90
CA PHE A 182 25.81 -9.45 -8.00
C PHE A 182 26.30 -8.88 -9.33
N GLN A 183 27.46 -9.32 -9.82
CA GLN A 183 27.96 -8.91 -11.13
C GLN A 183 27.02 -9.32 -12.27
N ASN A 184 26.42 -10.52 -12.18
CA ASN A 184 25.42 -10.95 -13.14
C ASN A 184 24.13 -10.13 -13.04
N PHE A 185 23.62 -9.90 -11.83
CA PHE A 185 22.46 -9.05 -11.57
C PHE A 185 22.63 -7.64 -12.14
N TYR A 186 23.78 -7.02 -11.91
CA TYR A 186 24.13 -5.71 -12.46
C TYR A 186 24.13 -5.69 -13.99
N ARG A 187 24.66 -6.74 -14.63
CA ARG A 187 24.66 -6.86 -16.09
C ARG A 187 23.25 -6.91 -16.65
N GLN A 188 22.38 -7.74 -16.06
CA GLN A 188 20.98 -7.84 -16.46
C GLN A 188 20.25 -6.49 -16.29
N PHE A 189 20.51 -5.77 -15.20
CA PHE A 189 19.94 -4.45 -14.98
C PHE A 189 20.38 -3.43 -16.05
N LYS A 190 21.64 -3.48 -16.49
CA LYS A 190 22.12 -2.65 -17.61
C LYS A 190 21.45 -2.99 -18.93
N GLU A 191 21.28 -4.28 -19.22
CA GLU A 191 20.59 -4.73 -20.43
C GLU A 191 19.14 -4.27 -20.44
N MET A 192 18.43 -4.37 -19.31
CA MET A 192 17.07 -3.85 -19.15
C MET A 192 17.01 -2.33 -19.35
N ALA A 193 17.93 -1.57 -18.75
CA ALA A 193 18.00 -0.12 -18.90
C ALA A 193 18.21 0.29 -20.37
N ALA A 194 19.13 -0.37 -21.07
CA ALA A 194 19.41 -0.10 -22.48
C ALA A 194 18.19 -0.36 -23.37
N VAL A 195 17.40 -1.41 -23.11
CA VAL A 195 16.15 -1.66 -23.85
C VAL A 195 15.12 -0.56 -23.59
N LEU A 196 14.97 -0.11 -22.34
CA LEU A 196 14.01 0.95 -21.98
C LEU A 196 14.38 2.32 -22.58
N GLU A 197 15.66 2.62 -22.78
CA GLU A 197 16.13 3.85 -23.42
C GLU A 197 15.87 3.90 -24.93
N THR A 198 15.61 2.75 -25.57
CA THR A 198 15.40 2.64 -27.02
C THR A 198 13.94 2.75 -27.47
N VAL A 199 13.01 3.04 -26.56
CA VAL A 199 11.57 3.18 -26.83
C VAL A 199 11.14 4.64 -26.77
#